data_AF-A0A536SZ19-F1
#
_entry.id   AF-A0A536SZ19-F1
#
_cell.length_a   1.000
_cell.length_b   1.000
_cell.length_c   1.000
_cell.angle_alpha   90.00
_cell.angle_beta   90.00
_cell.angle_gamma   90.00
#
_symmetry.space_group_name_H-M   'P 1'
#
loop_
_entity.id
_entity.type
_entity.pdbx_description
1 polymer ?
#
loop_
_entity_poly.entity_id
_entity_poly.type
_entity_poly.pdbx_seq_one_letter_code
_entity_poly.pdbx_strand_id
1 'polypeptide(L)'
;MKAEQRVVAIGAASGVILMSASVWILTRALPTPSIADMLEERLAYALRANVFATLPLFIMLATVGNSRFLSEAIDPTRHAESRSMEIDGRVVDNTLQQNFVFAIASLTLSTVVPLQHLQIVWACAIVFVVARACFWLGYRLNPLYRAPGMSASAYMNLGMIAYVLFRTFVG
;
A
#
# COMPACT_ATOMS: atom_id res chain seq x y z
N MET A 1 -19.30 22.58 1.35
CA MET A 1 -18.25 21.72 0.76
C MET A 1 -18.43 21.68 -0.75
N LYS A 2 -17.38 21.92 -1.55
CA LYS A 2 -17.45 21.85 -3.02
C LYS A 2 -17.71 20.40 -3.47
N ALA A 3 -18.29 20.21 -4.67
CA ALA A 3 -18.63 18.88 -5.19
C ALA A 3 -17.40 17.94 -5.23
N GLU A 4 -16.24 18.44 -5.65
CA GLU A 4 -14.99 17.69 -5.71
C GLU A 4 -14.51 17.24 -4.32
N GLN A 5 -14.59 18.13 -3.33
CA GLN A 5 -14.25 17.81 -1.94
C GLN A 5 -15.16 16.70 -1.39
N ARG A 6 -16.44 16.69 -1.77
CA ARG A 6 -17.38 15.64 -1.40
C ARG A 6 -16.98 14.28 -2.00
N VAL A 7 -16.60 14.25 -3.28
CA VAL A 7 -16.13 13.03 -3.95
C VAL A 7 -14.89 12.48 -3.25
N VAL A 8 -13.91 13.34 -2.96
CA VAL A 8 -12.68 12.94 -2.26
C VAL A 8 -12.98 12.44 -0.85
N ALA A 9 -13.83 13.13 -0.09
CA ALA A 9 -14.19 12.72 1.27
C ALA A 9 -14.90 11.37 1.30
N ILE A 10 -15.88 11.16 0.42
CA ILE A 10 -16.59 9.87 0.30
C ILE A 10 -15.61 8.77 -0.11
N GLY A 11 -14.75 9.04 -1.09
CA GLY A 11 -13.74 8.08 -1.53
C GLY A 11 -12.75 7.73 -0.42
N ALA A 12 -12.27 8.73 0.32
CA ALA A 12 -11.36 8.51 1.44
C ALA A 12 -12.02 7.66 2.54
N ALA A 13 -13.25 8.00 2.94
CA ALA A 13 -14.01 7.27 3.95
C ALA A 13 -14.28 5.82 3.52
N SER A 14 -14.70 5.60 2.28
CA SER A 14 -14.93 4.24 1.77
C SER A 14 -13.64 3.42 1.74
N GLY A 15 -12.51 4.03 1.35
CA GLY A 15 -11.20 3.40 1.40
C GLY A 15 -10.82 2.92 2.80
N VAL A 16 -11.00 3.76 3.83
CA VAL A 16 -10.67 3.40 5.23
C VAL A 16 -11.59 2.30 5.76
N ILE A 17 -12.89 2.38 5.48
CA ILE A 17 -13.88 1.39 5.93
C ILE A 17 -13.59 0.03 5.28
N LEU A 18 -13.43 0.00 3.95
CA LEU A 18 -13.16 -1.24 3.22
C LEU A 18 -11.80 -1.84 3.58
N MET A 19 -10.79 -1.00 3.79
CA MET A 19 -9.47 -1.45 4.26
C MET A 19 -9.58 -2.13 5.62
N SER A 20 -10.20 -1.46 6.61
CA SER A 20 -10.33 -1.98 7.97
C SER A 20 -11.11 -3.30 7.99
N ALA A 21 -12.24 -3.35 7.25
CA ALA A 21 -13.04 -4.56 7.12
C ALA A 21 -12.25 -5.69 6.45
N SER A 22 -11.51 -5.40 5.38
CA SER A 22 -10.73 -6.41 4.65
C SER A 22 -9.58 -6.97 5.49
N VAL A 23 -8.83 -6.12 6.21
CA VAL A 23 -7.77 -6.57 7.12
C VAL A 23 -8.35 -7.46 8.22
N TRP A 24 -9.49 -7.06 8.80
CA TRP A 24 -10.16 -7.86 9.83
C TRP A 24 -10.62 -9.23 9.29
N ILE A 25 -11.30 -9.26 8.15
CA ILE A 25 -11.76 -10.50 7.49
C ILE A 25 -10.56 -11.39 7.17
N LEU A 26 -9.53 -10.85 6.52
CA LEU A 26 -8.35 -11.61 6.11
C LEU A 26 -7.56 -12.14 7.31
N THR A 27 -7.43 -11.38 8.40
CA THR A 27 -6.74 -11.86 9.61
C THR A 27 -7.47 -13.05 10.26
N ARG A 28 -8.79 -13.12 10.11
CA ARG A 28 -9.62 -14.25 10.56
C ARG A 28 -9.59 -15.44 9.60
N ALA A 29 -9.47 -15.17 8.31
CA ALA A 29 -9.51 -16.20 7.26
C ALA A 29 -8.14 -16.85 7.02
N LEU A 30 -7.05 -16.09 7.14
CA LEU A 30 -5.70 -16.59 6.97
C LEU A 30 -5.30 -17.49 8.15
N PRO A 31 -4.61 -18.61 7.90
CA PRO A 31 -4.13 -19.47 8.97
C PRO A 31 -3.06 -18.75 9.80
N THR A 32 -3.06 -19.00 11.11
CA THR A 32 -1.95 -18.62 11.97
C THR A 32 -0.67 -19.29 11.46
N PRO A 33 0.45 -18.54 11.31
CA PRO A 33 1.67 -19.13 10.80
C PRO A 33 2.23 -20.19 11.76
N SER A 34 2.56 -21.36 11.22
CA SER A 34 3.25 -22.43 11.93
C SER A 34 4.76 -22.22 11.83
N ILE A 35 5.25 -21.21 12.55
CA ILE A 35 6.68 -20.86 12.66
C ILE A 35 7.10 -20.86 14.12
N ALA A 36 8.40 -21.02 14.39
CA ALA A 36 8.91 -20.82 15.74
C ALA A 36 8.70 -19.36 16.16
N ASP A 37 8.39 -19.14 17.45
CA ASP A 37 8.19 -17.78 18.00
C ASP A 37 9.53 -17.08 18.26
N MET A 38 10.32 -16.93 17.19
CA MET A 38 11.66 -16.35 17.20
C MET A 38 11.67 -15.10 16.33
N LEU A 39 12.52 -14.12 16.68
CA LEU A 39 12.59 -12.83 16.01
C LEU A 39 12.92 -12.98 14.52
N GLU A 40 13.88 -13.84 14.20
CA GLU A 40 14.32 -14.12 12.83
C GLU A 40 13.20 -14.70 11.96
N GLU A 41 12.38 -15.59 12.50
CA GLU A 41 11.26 -16.20 11.77
C GLU A 41 10.13 -15.19 11.53
N ARG A 42 9.85 -14.34 12.51
CA ARG A 42 8.87 -13.24 12.39
C ARG A 42 9.27 -12.23 11.32
N LEU A 43 10.55 -11.81 11.33
CA LEU A 43 11.09 -10.90 10.33
C LEU A 43 11.11 -11.56 8.94
N ALA A 44 11.50 -12.83 8.83
CA ALA A 44 11.46 -13.56 7.57
C ALA A 44 10.02 -13.69 7.03
N TYR A 45 9.04 -13.91 7.91
CA TYR A 45 7.62 -13.93 7.56
C TYR A 45 7.15 -12.58 7.00
N ALA A 46 7.51 -11.48 7.64
CA ALA A 46 7.18 -10.13 7.18
C ALA A 46 7.93 -9.71 5.91
N LEU A 47 9.19 -10.12 5.72
CA LEU A 47 9.95 -9.87 4.50
C LEU A 47 9.30 -10.53 3.28
N ARG A 48 8.81 -11.77 3.42
CA ARG A 48 8.06 -12.46 2.35
C ARG A 48 6.78 -11.70 1.98
N ALA A 49 6.06 -11.17 2.97
CA ALA A 49 4.90 -10.30 2.72
C ALA A 49 5.29 -8.99 2.02
N ASN A 50 6.47 -8.44 2.31
CA ASN A 50 6.99 -7.23 1.67
C ASN A 50 7.38 -7.43 0.20
N VAL A 51 7.93 -8.59 -0.16
CA VAL A 51 8.16 -8.94 -1.57
C VAL A 51 6.83 -8.92 -2.33
N PHE A 52 5.77 -9.47 -1.75
CA PHE A 52 4.43 -9.42 -2.32
C PHE A 52 3.89 -7.99 -2.41
N ALA A 53 4.01 -7.18 -1.35
CA ALA A 53 3.59 -5.78 -1.32
C ALA A 53 4.34 -4.89 -2.33
N THR A 54 5.54 -5.30 -2.76
CA THR A 54 6.36 -4.58 -3.74
C THR A 54 5.89 -4.80 -5.19
N LEU A 55 5.10 -5.84 -5.47
CA LEU A 55 4.66 -6.17 -6.83
C LEU A 55 3.98 -5.00 -7.58
N PRO A 56 3.04 -4.24 -6.99
CA PRO A 56 2.44 -3.09 -7.67
C PRO A 56 3.47 -2.04 -8.07
N LEU A 57 4.47 -1.76 -7.22
CA LEU A 57 5.52 -0.80 -7.54
C LEU A 57 6.31 -1.26 -8.76
N PHE A 58 6.72 -2.53 -8.79
CA PHE A 58 7.48 -3.07 -9.91
C PHE A 58 6.69 -3.03 -11.22
N ILE A 59 5.40 -3.39 -11.18
CA ILE A 59 4.50 -3.32 -12.35
C ILE A 59 4.36 -1.87 -12.85
N MET A 60 4.20 -0.90 -11.94
CA MET A 60 4.07 0.51 -12.31
C MET A 60 5.37 1.08 -12.88
N LEU A 61 6.53 0.71 -12.29
CA LEU A 61 7.85 1.07 -12.83
C LEU A 61 8.04 0.55 -14.25
N ALA A 62 7.72 -0.73 -14.49
CA ALA A 62 7.79 -1.33 -15.82
C ALA A 62 6.82 -0.63 -16.79
N THR A 63 5.63 -0.23 -16.34
CA THR A 63 4.65 0.47 -17.17
C THR A 63 5.16 1.85 -17.60
N VAL A 64 5.72 2.64 -16.68
CA VAL A 64 6.32 3.95 -17.00
C VAL A 64 7.54 3.78 -17.91
N GLY A 65 8.43 2.82 -17.59
CA GLY A 65 9.62 2.53 -18.39
C GLY A 65 9.28 2.17 -19.83
N ASN A 66 8.33 1.26 -20.03
CA ASN A 66 7.87 0.88 -21.37
C ASN A 66 7.18 2.03 -22.11
N SER A 67 6.38 2.85 -21.42
CA SER A 67 5.71 4.00 -22.03
C SER A 67 6.70 5.05 -22.53
N ARG A 68 7.78 5.30 -21.78
CA ARG A 68 8.88 6.19 -22.19
C ARG A 68 9.70 5.59 -23.33
N PHE A 69 10.06 4.32 -23.22
CA PHE A 69 10.86 3.64 -24.25
C PHE A 69 10.19 3.65 -25.63
N LEU A 70 8.85 3.56 -25.66
CA LEU A 70 8.05 3.54 -26.89
C LEU A 70 7.59 4.93 -27.37
N SER A 71 8.12 6.03 -26.81
CA SER A 71 7.71 7.39 -27.15
C SER A 71 8.87 8.37 -27.21
N GLU A 72 8.58 9.61 -27.63
CA GLU A 72 9.57 10.71 -27.62
C GLU A 72 10.01 11.10 -26.20
N ALA A 73 9.28 10.66 -25.17
CA ALA A 73 9.63 10.81 -23.77
C ALA A 73 10.77 9.88 -23.30
N ILE A 74 11.40 9.14 -24.22
CA ILE A 74 12.65 8.42 -23.95
C ILE A 74 13.77 9.38 -23.49
N ASP A 75 13.76 10.62 -24.00
CA ASP A 75 14.56 11.73 -23.50
C ASP A 75 13.69 12.57 -22.54
N PRO A 76 13.89 12.44 -21.22
CA PRO A 76 13.03 13.10 -20.22
C PRO A 76 13.18 14.62 -20.20
N THR A 77 14.19 15.19 -20.88
CA THR A 77 14.39 16.64 -20.95
C THR A 77 13.48 17.33 -21.96
N ARG A 78 12.83 16.54 -22.83
CA ARG A 78 11.93 17.06 -23.88
C ARG A 78 10.52 17.35 -23.41
N HIS A 79 10.14 16.90 -22.21
CA HIS A 79 8.80 17.06 -21.66
C HIS A 79 7.69 16.56 -22.62
N ALA A 80 7.94 15.45 -23.31
CA ALA A 80 7.05 14.84 -24.30
C ALA A 80 6.10 13.79 -23.69
N GLU A 81 5.98 13.74 -22.36
CA GLU A 81 5.10 12.81 -21.67
C GLU A 81 3.62 13.05 -21.98
N SER A 82 2.88 11.98 -22.25
CA SER A 82 1.43 12.06 -22.31
C SER A 82 0.83 12.25 -20.91
N ARG A 83 -0.40 12.76 -20.84
CA ARG A 83 -1.15 12.88 -19.58
C ARG A 83 -1.19 11.58 -18.77
N SER A 84 -1.29 10.42 -19.42
CA SER A 84 -1.28 9.13 -18.70
C SER A 84 0.09 8.81 -18.12
N MET A 85 1.18 9.13 -18.84
CA MET A 85 2.55 8.96 -18.32
C MET A 85 2.81 9.86 -17.12
N GLU A 86 2.33 11.10 -17.13
CA GLU A 86 2.44 11.98 -15.96
C GLU A 86 1.69 11.41 -14.73
N ILE A 87 0.48 10.89 -14.95
CA ILE A 87 -0.30 10.25 -13.88
C ILE A 87 0.45 9.02 -13.35
N ASP A 88 0.96 8.17 -14.24
CA ASP A 88 1.69 6.97 -13.86
C ASP A 88 2.98 7.30 -13.09
N GLY A 89 3.72 8.33 -13.50
CA GLY A 89 4.90 8.81 -12.78
C GLY A 89 4.55 9.23 -11.35
N ARG A 90 3.49 10.04 -11.17
CA ARG A 90 3.00 10.43 -9.84
C ARG A 90 2.54 9.23 -9.01
N VAL A 91 1.96 8.22 -9.67
CA VAL A 91 1.52 6.99 -9.01
C VAL A 91 2.72 6.16 -8.55
N VAL A 92 3.76 6.01 -9.37
CA VAL A 92 5.02 5.34 -9.02
C VAL A 92 5.66 6.01 -7.81
N ASP A 93 5.84 7.33 -7.82
CA ASP A 93 6.46 8.07 -6.72
C ASP A 93 5.69 7.89 -5.41
N ASN A 94 4.35 8.00 -5.48
CA ASN A 94 3.51 7.78 -4.32
C ASN A 94 3.56 6.31 -3.85
N THR A 95 3.60 5.34 -4.77
CA THR A 95 3.70 3.91 -4.42
C THR A 95 5.04 3.62 -3.76
N LEU A 96 6.13 4.21 -4.24
CA LEU A 96 7.45 4.06 -3.65
C LEU A 96 7.46 4.55 -2.20
N GLN A 97 6.95 5.76 -1.96
CA GLN A 97 6.83 6.32 -0.60
C GLN A 97 5.98 5.44 0.31
N GLN A 98 4.81 4.98 -0.17
CA GLN A 98 3.93 4.14 0.63
C GLN A 98 4.50 2.74 0.86
N ASN A 99 5.25 2.16 -0.09
CA ASN A 99 5.93 0.88 0.10
C ASN A 99 7.04 0.98 1.13
N PHE A 100 7.81 2.07 1.12
CA PHE A 100 8.82 2.30 2.15
C PHE A 100 8.20 2.35 3.55
N VAL A 101 7.13 3.14 3.72
CA VAL A 101 6.41 3.22 5.00
C VAL A 101 5.82 1.86 5.38
N PHE A 102 5.21 1.15 4.43
CA PHE A 102 4.66 -0.18 4.67
C PHE A 102 5.73 -1.18 5.11
N ALA A 103 6.91 -1.16 4.49
CA ALA A 103 8.01 -2.06 4.84
C ALA A 103 8.47 -1.85 6.27
N ILE A 104 8.76 -0.61 6.67
CA ILE A 104 9.18 -0.31 8.04
C ILE A 104 8.06 -0.66 9.05
N ALA A 105 6.82 -0.27 8.75
CA ALA A 105 5.69 -0.49 9.65
C ALA A 105 5.37 -1.98 9.82
N SER A 106 5.35 -2.77 8.75
CA SER A 106 5.03 -4.20 8.78
C SER A 106 6.14 -5.06 9.39
N LEU A 107 7.41 -4.73 9.12
CA LEU A 107 8.55 -5.39 9.78
C LEU A 107 8.49 -5.16 11.29
N THR A 108 8.30 -3.92 11.73
CA THR A 108 8.23 -3.60 13.15
C THR A 108 6.96 -4.15 13.80
N LEU A 109 5.83 -4.19 13.09
CA LEU A 109 4.60 -4.83 13.57
C LEU A 109 4.82 -6.32 13.89
N SER A 110 5.59 -7.02 13.04
CA SER A 110 5.86 -8.45 13.19
C SER A 110 6.61 -8.81 14.48
N THR A 111 7.37 -7.86 15.04
CA THR A 111 8.17 -8.08 16.25
C THR A 111 7.35 -7.93 17.53
N VAL A 112 6.24 -7.18 17.49
CA VAL A 112 5.44 -6.86 18.69
C VAL A 112 4.07 -7.56 18.74
N VAL A 113 3.53 -7.97 17.59
CA VAL A 113 2.22 -8.63 17.53
C VAL A 113 2.28 -10.05 18.12
N PRO A 114 1.29 -10.51 18.91
CA PRO A 114 1.23 -11.89 19.38
C PRO A 114 1.26 -12.89 18.22
N LEU A 115 1.93 -14.05 18.39
CA LEU A 115 2.12 -15.03 17.30
C LEU A 115 0.79 -15.49 16.68
N GLN A 116 -0.23 -15.69 17.52
CA GLN A 116 -1.59 -16.08 17.11
C GLN A 116 -2.29 -15.09 16.16
N HIS A 117 -1.77 -13.86 16.05
CA HIS A 117 -2.26 -12.79 15.18
C HIS A 117 -1.23 -12.34 14.13
N LEU A 118 -0.09 -13.02 14.02
CA LEU A 118 1.00 -12.62 13.12
C LEU A 118 0.57 -12.59 11.65
N GLN A 119 -0.44 -13.37 11.26
CA GLN A 119 -1.05 -13.35 9.93
C GLN A 119 -1.63 -11.99 9.50
N ILE A 120 -1.84 -11.06 10.45
CA ILE A 120 -2.21 -9.68 10.14
C ILE A 120 -1.21 -9.00 9.19
N VAL A 121 0.07 -9.38 9.24
CA VAL A 121 1.11 -8.83 8.34
C VAL A 121 0.79 -9.16 6.87
N TRP A 122 0.40 -10.41 6.58
CA TRP A 122 -0.03 -10.79 5.23
C TRP A 122 -1.40 -10.24 4.87
N ALA A 123 -2.34 -10.14 5.82
CA ALA A 123 -3.61 -9.47 5.60
C ALA A 123 -3.38 -8.01 5.13
N CYS A 124 -2.52 -7.27 5.82
CA CYS A 124 -2.13 -5.91 5.44
C CYS A 124 -1.45 -5.88 4.06
N ALA A 125 -0.56 -6.83 3.74
CA ALA A 125 0.12 -6.87 2.44
C ALA A 125 -0.87 -7.10 1.28
N ILE A 126 -1.83 -8.01 1.44
CA ILE A 126 -2.90 -8.27 0.47
C ILE A 126 -3.74 -7.01 0.24
N VAL A 127 -4.19 -6.38 1.33
CA VAL A 127 -4.98 -5.14 1.25
C VAL A 127 -4.17 -4.00 0.66
N PHE A 128 -2.86 -3.93 0.94
CA PHE A 128 -1.96 -2.93 0.37
C PHE A 128 -1.90 -3.05 -1.16
N VAL A 129 -1.70 -4.25 -1.68
CA VAL A 129 -1.66 -4.52 -3.13
C VAL A 129 -2.97 -4.10 -3.80
N VAL A 130 -4.11 -4.49 -3.22
CA VAL A 130 -5.44 -4.10 -3.74
C VAL A 130 -5.62 -2.57 -3.69
N ALA A 131 -5.23 -1.94 -2.59
CA ALA A 131 -5.32 -0.48 -2.43
C ALA A 131 -4.47 0.26 -3.46
N ARG A 132 -3.25 -0.22 -3.77
CA ARG A 132 -2.39 0.37 -4.82
C ARG A 132 -2.99 0.20 -6.21
N ALA A 133 -3.60 -0.95 -6.50
CA ALA A 133 -4.32 -1.15 -7.76
C ALA A 133 -5.52 -0.21 -7.90
N CYS A 134 -6.36 -0.09 -6.86
CA CYS A 134 -7.49 0.85 -6.84
C CYS A 134 -7.03 2.30 -6.97
N PHE A 135 -5.95 2.68 -6.29
CA PHE A 135 -5.35 4.02 -6.39
C PHE A 135 -4.94 4.33 -7.84
N TRP A 136 -4.23 3.40 -8.49
CA TRP A 136 -3.72 3.59 -9.84
C TRP A 136 -4.83 3.65 -10.90
N LEU A 137 -5.73 2.65 -10.91
CA LEU A 137 -6.83 2.58 -11.84
C LEU A 137 -7.80 3.77 -11.66
N GLY A 138 -8.10 4.12 -10.41
CA GLY A 138 -8.93 5.29 -10.10
C GLY A 138 -8.30 6.57 -10.64
N TYR A 139 -7.00 6.78 -10.42
CA TYR A 139 -6.31 7.99 -10.89
C TYR A 139 -6.31 8.11 -12.43
N ARG A 140 -6.13 6.99 -13.15
CA ARG A 140 -6.21 7.01 -14.62
C ARG A 140 -7.59 7.38 -15.15
N LEU A 141 -8.67 7.01 -14.44
CA LEU A 141 -10.04 7.37 -14.83
C LEU A 141 -10.38 8.82 -14.50
N ASN A 142 -10.08 9.26 -13.28
CA ASN A 142 -10.31 10.62 -12.83
C ASN A 142 -9.33 10.99 -11.69
N PRO A 143 -8.71 12.18 -11.70
CA PRO A 143 -7.82 12.61 -10.63
C PRO A 143 -8.36 12.49 -9.20
N LEU A 144 -9.68 12.59 -9.01
CA LEU A 144 -10.33 12.51 -7.70
C LEU A 144 -10.60 11.06 -7.25
N TYR A 145 -10.71 10.10 -8.18
CA TYR A 145 -11.04 8.71 -7.86
C TYR A 145 -9.86 7.92 -7.29
N ARG A 146 -8.69 8.53 -7.16
CA ARG A 146 -7.54 7.98 -6.43
C ARG A 146 -7.76 7.90 -4.92
N ALA A 147 -8.72 8.66 -4.38
CA ALA A 147 -8.90 8.85 -2.94
C ALA A 147 -9.07 7.55 -2.13
N PRO A 148 -9.87 6.54 -2.55
CA PRO A 148 -10.04 5.32 -1.77
C PRO A 148 -8.77 4.49 -1.59
N GLY A 149 -8.01 4.27 -2.67
CA GLY A 149 -6.75 3.52 -2.59
C GLY A 149 -5.66 4.30 -1.83
N MET A 150 -5.65 5.63 -1.99
CA MET A 150 -4.74 6.51 -1.24
C MET A 150 -5.03 6.46 0.27
N SER A 151 -6.29 6.62 0.69
CA SER A 151 -6.64 6.61 2.12
C SER A 151 -6.45 5.21 2.72
N ALA A 152 -6.86 4.15 2.02
CA ALA A 152 -6.68 2.78 2.48
C ALA A 152 -5.21 2.48 2.83
N SER A 153 -4.28 2.77 1.91
CA SER A 153 -2.84 2.55 2.14
C SER A 153 -2.27 3.43 3.26
N ALA A 154 -2.59 4.73 3.27
CA ALA A 154 -2.07 5.66 4.27
C ALA A 154 -2.55 5.35 5.69
N TYR A 155 -3.85 5.11 5.89
CA TYR A 155 -4.41 4.84 7.21
C TYR A 155 -4.08 3.43 7.71
N MET A 156 -3.88 2.47 6.82
CA MET A 156 -3.37 1.15 7.20
C MET A 156 -1.94 1.27 7.75
N ASN A 157 -1.06 1.98 7.04
CA ASN A 157 0.30 2.27 7.51
C ASN A 157 0.27 3.00 8.86
N LEU A 158 -0.55 4.03 8.99
CA LEU A 158 -0.73 4.77 10.24
C LEU A 158 -1.20 3.85 11.38
N GLY A 159 -2.15 2.94 11.13
CA GLY A 159 -2.66 2.00 12.12
C GLY A 159 -1.56 1.06 12.63
N MET A 160 -0.75 0.51 11.72
CA MET A 160 0.40 -0.33 12.11
C MET A 160 1.43 0.45 12.94
N ILE A 161 1.78 1.67 12.51
CA ILE A 161 2.72 2.54 13.23
C ILE A 161 2.19 2.88 14.62
N ALA A 162 0.93 3.31 14.73
CA ALA A 162 0.32 3.66 16.00
C ALA A 162 0.28 2.47 16.97
N TYR A 163 -0.04 1.27 16.47
CA TYR A 163 -0.02 0.05 17.28
C TYR A 163 1.40 -0.28 17.78
N VAL A 164 2.40 -0.20 16.90
CA VAL A 164 3.80 -0.44 17.27
C VAL A 164 4.27 0.55 18.34
N LEU A 165 3.99 1.84 18.15
CA LEU A 165 4.35 2.88 19.12
C LEU A 165 3.66 2.64 20.48
N PHE A 166 2.37 2.30 20.46
CA PHE A 166 1.63 1.96 21.67
C PHE A 166 2.28 0.77 22.41
N ARG A 167 2.61 -0.31 21.71
CA ARG A 167 3.28 -1.50 22.27
C ARG A 167 4.73 -1.28 22.68
N THR A 168 5.35 -0.19 22.25
CA THR A 168 6.75 0.13 22.61
C THR A 168 6.83 1.01 23.86
N PHE A 169 5.86 1.91 24.05
CA PHE A 169 5.94 2.94 25.09
C PHE A 169 4.91 2.80 26.21
N VAL A 170 3.79 2.12 25.99
CA VAL A 170 2.66 2.07 26.93
C VAL A 170 2.36 0.66 27.40
N GLY A 171 2.59 -0.34 26.54
CA GLY A 171 2.30 -1.74 26.79
C GLY A 171 3.53 -2.62 26.90
#